data_AF-A0A8D9H9L7-F1
#
_entry.id   AF-A0A8D9H9L7-F1
#
_cell.length_a   1.000
_cell.length_b   1.000
_cell.length_c   1.000
_cell.angle_alpha   90.00
_cell.angle_beta   90.00
_cell.angle_gamma   90.00
#
_symmetry.space_group_name_H-M   'P 1'
#
loop_
_entity.id
_entity.type
_entity.pdbx_description
1 polymer ?
#
loop_
_entity_poly.entity_id
_entity_poly.type
_entity_poly.pdbx_seq_one_letter_code
_entity_poly.pdbx_strand_id
1 'polypeptide(L)'
;MPFTEMGVGIITSRERSAWVFLKPLTPELWLTTAAFFVLTGIIVWLIEKPENTEFQGTWSKQIGVIFWFGFSTLVYAHREKLKHNLSRFVVIVWVFAVLILTTSYTATLTSMMTVQQMRFNSNKNHVGRLLGSRIAMAAFASSGLQVLMSMKGLNSSKEYANLLLNKTATLVVDELPYLKVLIGENPEKFFLVNTQCITNGFGFMFQKGDELVPKVSREISNLRTNGKLNELANGWLEIQLPYTADDTSNPITLDRFRGVFMITGVSSAFALGVLLIHWLRDRWEYVVNLVNIFLLQRLVHLRNLFAKLIYLISPLADPIDEDTFQIAQRNIQ
;
A
#
# COMPACT_ATOMS: atom_id res chain seq x y z
N MET A 1 -47.48 -2.02 15.84
CA MET A 1 -46.10 -2.51 16.14
C MET A 1 -45.18 -2.12 15.00
N PRO A 2 -43.92 -1.77 15.26
CA PRO A 2 -42.94 -1.50 14.22
C PRO A 2 -42.50 -2.79 13.53
N PHE A 3 -42.15 -2.73 12.23
CA PHE A 3 -41.75 -3.88 11.43
C PHE A 3 -40.22 -3.95 11.21
N THR A 4 -39.49 -2.84 11.37
CA THR A 4 -38.03 -2.81 11.21
C THR A 4 -37.30 -2.88 12.54
N GLU A 5 -35.97 -3.03 12.46
CA GLU A 5 -35.08 -2.85 13.59
C GLU A 5 -35.19 -1.45 14.20
N MET A 6 -34.92 -1.41 15.50
CA MET A 6 -34.94 -0.23 16.34
C MET A 6 -33.54 0.32 16.48
N GLY A 7 -33.34 1.59 16.13
CA GLY A 7 -32.15 2.31 16.52
C GLY A 7 -31.62 3.24 15.46
N VAL A 8 -30.66 4.04 15.91
CA VAL A 8 -29.91 4.98 15.10
C VAL A 8 -28.46 4.51 15.09
N GLY A 9 -27.84 4.52 13.92
CA GLY A 9 -26.44 4.15 13.76
C GLY A 9 -25.57 5.36 13.46
N ILE A 10 -24.27 5.15 13.60
CA ILE A 10 -23.24 6.06 13.10
C ILE A 10 -22.47 5.30 12.03
N ILE A 11 -22.29 5.91 10.85
CA ILE A 11 -21.42 5.36 9.79
C ILE A 11 -20.24 6.29 9.55
N THR A 12 -19.13 5.71 9.10
CA THR A 12 -17.97 6.45 8.63
C THR A 12 -17.32 5.76 7.44
N SER A 13 -16.47 6.51 6.73
CA SER A 13 -15.65 5.96 5.64
C SER A 13 -14.52 5.11 6.21
N ARG A 14 -14.31 3.93 5.62
CA ARG A 14 -13.13 3.09 5.88
C ARG A 14 -11.90 3.79 5.30
N GLU A 15 -11.03 4.31 6.18
CA GLU A 15 -9.74 4.87 5.72
C GLU A 15 -8.82 3.74 5.24
N ARG A 16 -8.71 3.57 3.91
CA ARG A 16 -7.71 2.71 3.27
C ARG A 16 -6.41 3.49 3.04
N SER A 17 -5.66 3.78 4.09
CA SER A 17 -4.32 4.37 3.93
C SER A 17 -3.26 3.27 3.93
N ALA A 18 -2.52 3.10 2.83
CA ALA A 18 -1.40 2.16 2.74
C ALA A 18 -0.18 2.54 3.61
N TRP A 19 -0.23 3.73 4.22
CA TRP A 19 0.82 4.37 5.00
C TRP A 19 0.47 4.49 6.49
N VAL A 20 -0.43 3.63 7.01
CA VAL A 20 -0.78 3.67 8.45
C VAL A 20 0.45 3.51 9.34
N PHE A 21 1.46 2.75 8.92
CA PHE A 21 2.69 2.55 9.68
C PHE A 21 3.51 3.84 9.93
N LEU A 22 3.30 4.90 9.16
CA LEU A 22 3.96 6.20 9.40
C LEU A 22 3.19 7.09 10.38
N LYS A 23 1.88 6.87 10.56
CA LYS A 23 1.01 7.69 11.42
C LYS A 23 1.38 7.73 12.91
N PRO A 24 1.97 6.68 13.54
CA PRO A 24 2.28 6.72 14.98
C PRO A 24 3.36 7.73 15.37
N LEU A 25 4.24 8.11 14.45
CA LEU A 25 5.26 9.13 14.68
C LEU A 25 4.94 10.39 13.87
N THR A 26 5.16 11.55 14.47
CA THR A 26 5.07 12.82 13.74
C THR A 26 6.24 12.94 12.76
N PRO A 27 6.07 13.67 11.64
CA PRO A 27 7.18 13.95 10.71
C PRO A 27 8.38 14.61 11.41
N GLU A 28 8.12 15.45 12.42
CA GLU A 28 9.15 16.10 13.23
C GLU A 28 9.96 15.09 14.04
N LEU A 29 9.32 14.09 14.65
CA LEU A 29 10.01 13.02 15.37
C LEU A 29 10.83 12.15 14.41
N TRP A 30 10.27 11.79 13.25
CA TRP A 30 11.00 11.07 12.21
C TRP A 30 12.27 11.80 11.79
N LEU A 31 12.16 13.10 11.51
CA LEU A 31 13.30 13.93 11.11
C LEU A 31 14.32 14.07 12.23
N THR A 32 13.86 14.26 13.46
CA THR A 32 14.72 14.37 14.65
C THR A 32 15.50 13.07 14.88
N THR A 33 14.82 11.92 14.86
CA THR A 33 15.49 10.61 15.01
C THR A 33 16.50 10.36 13.90
N ALA A 34 16.18 10.71 12.65
CA ALA A 34 17.11 10.60 11.53
C ALA A 34 18.33 11.52 11.70
N ALA A 35 18.14 12.76 12.17
CA ALA A 35 19.22 13.70 12.41
C ALA A 35 20.15 13.23 13.54
N PHE A 36 19.59 12.79 14.67
CA PHE A 36 20.37 12.24 15.79
C PHE A 36 21.09 10.95 15.40
N PHE A 37 20.48 10.09 14.58
CA PHE A 37 21.14 8.90 14.05
C PHE A 37 22.42 9.24 13.27
N VAL A 38 22.34 10.21 12.35
CA VAL A 38 23.50 10.68 11.58
C VAL A 38 24.55 11.30 12.51
N LEU A 39 24.13 12.12 13.47
CA LEU A 39 25.02 12.75 14.44
C LEU A 39 25.77 11.71 15.29
N THR A 40 25.07 10.71 15.84
CA THR A 40 25.68 9.62 16.61
C THR A 40 26.66 8.83 15.76
N GLY A 41 26.33 8.54 14.49
CA GLY A 41 27.23 7.91 13.55
C GLY A 41 28.52 8.72 13.32
N ILE A 42 28.41 10.05 13.20
CA ILE A 42 29.56 10.95 13.06
C ILE A 42 30.41 10.98 14.33
N ILE A 43 29.80 11.00 15.52
CA ILE A 43 30.53 11.00 16.80
C ILE A 43 31.33 9.69 16.96
N VAL A 44 30.68 8.54 16.72
CA VAL A 44 31.34 7.24 16.79
C VAL A 44 32.48 7.17 15.77
N TRP A 45 32.26 7.66 14.55
CA TRP A 45 33.30 7.75 13.53
C TRP A 45 34.47 8.62 13.99
N LEU A 46 34.23 9.80 14.57
CA LEU A 46 35.29 10.71 15.02
C LEU A 46 36.14 10.08 16.14
N ILE A 47 35.51 9.31 17.03
CA ILE A 47 36.18 8.61 18.14
C ILE A 47 36.99 7.41 17.65
N GLU A 48 36.46 6.61 16.72
CA GLU A 48 37.08 5.34 16.28
C GLU A 48 38.03 5.49 15.07
N LYS A 49 37.90 6.56 14.27
CA LYS A 49 38.79 6.88 13.14
C LYS A 49 40.29 6.81 13.46
N PRO A 50 40.80 7.33 14.61
CA PRO A 50 42.24 7.35 14.85
C PRO A 50 42.88 5.97 15.06
N GLU A 51 42.18 5.00 15.64
CA GLU A 51 42.81 3.75 16.13
C GLU A 51 42.25 2.46 15.49
N ASN A 52 41.16 2.58 14.74
CA ASN A 52 40.42 1.43 14.23
C ASN A 52 40.54 1.31 12.71
N THR A 53 41.26 0.28 12.25
CA THR A 53 41.60 0.06 10.83
C THR A 53 40.38 -0.23 9.96
N GLU A 54 39.27 -0.72 10.54
CA GLU A 54 37.99 -0.91 9.84
C GLU A 54 37.31 0.42 9.48
N PHE A 55 37.61 1.49 10.22
CA PHE A 55 37.12 2.85 9.97
C PHE A 55 38.09 3.69 9.12
N GLN A 56 39.19 3.09 8.64
CA GLN A 56 40.19 3.74 7.78
C GLN A 56 40.00 3.26 6.33
N GLY A 57 39.77 4.19 5.40
CA GLY A 57 39.55 3.89 3.98
C GLY A 57 39.06 5.09 3.17
N THR A 58 38.76 4.87 1.89
CA THR A 58 38.20 5.89 0.98
C THR A 58 36.84 6.42 1.49
N TRP A 59 36.58 7.72 1.38
CA TRP A 59 35.37 8.42 1.88
C TRP A 59 34.05 7.68 1.58
N SER A 60 33.89 7.12 0.39
CA SER A 60 32.68 6.37 0.01
C SER A 60 32.48 5.07 0.80
N LYS A 61 33.57 4.38 1.16
CA LYS A 61 33.53 3.14 1.95
C LYS A 61 33.22 3.44 3.42
N GLN A 62 33.74 4.56 3.95
CA GLN A 62 33.48 5.01 5.32
C GLN A 62 32.01 5.36 5.54
N ILE A 63 31.37 6.07 4.60
CA ILE A 63 29.95 6.40 4.68
C ILE A 63 29.10 5.11 4.73
N GLY A 64 29.47 4.10 3.93
CA GLY A 64 28.83 2.80 3.94
C GLY A 64 28.95 2.07 5.28
N VAL A 65 30.13 2.09 5.90
CA VAL A 65 30.36 1.48 7.22
C VAL A 65 29.57 2.22 8.32
N ILE A 66 29.55 3.55 8.32
CA ILE A 66 28.78 4.35 9.29
C ILE A 66 27.28 4.06 9.19
N PHE A 67 26.74 4.04 7.97
CA PHE A 67 25.33 3.72 7.75
C PHE A 67 25.01 2.28 8.13
N TRP A 68 25.88 1.33 7.79
CA TRP A 68 25.72 -0.09 8.11
C TRP A 68 25.78 -0.36 9.62
N PHE A 69 26.74 0.25 10.32
CA PHE A 69 26.87 0.18 11.78
C PHE A 69 25.65 0.80 12.48
N GLY A 70 25.23 1.98 12.03
CA GLY A 70 24.02 2.62 12.54
C GLY A 70 22.78 1.74 12.33
N PHE A 71 22.57 1.22 11.14
CA PHE A 71 21.42 0.35 10.87
C PHE A 71 21.46 -0.94 11.71
N SER A 72 22.65 -1.53 11.86
CA SER A 72 22.88 -2.71 12.69
C SER A 72 22.58 -2.46 14.18
N THR A 73 22.91 -1.29 14.71
CA THR A 73 22.54 -0.90 16.08
C THR A 73 21.03 -0.66 16.24
N LEU A 74 20.36 -0.16 15.20
CA LEU A 74 18.91 0.07 15.20
C LEU A 74 18.11 -1.24 15.21
N VAL A 75 18.61 -2.29 14.54
CA VAL A 75 17.99 -3.64 14.46
C VAL A 75 18.55 -4.61 15.51
N TYR A 76 19.24 -4.12 16.55
CA TYR A 76 19.80 -4.98 17.61
C TYR A 76 20.87 -5.99 17.17
N ALA A 77 21.40 -5.85 15.95
CA ALA A 77 22.39 -6.75 15.37
C ALA A 77 23.81 -6.23 15.61
N HIS A 78 24.32 -6.29 16.84
CA HIS A 78 25.66 -5.77 17.13
C HIS A 78 26.76 -6.72 16.60
N ARG A 79 27.45 -6.32 15.52
CA ARG A 79 28.55 -7.11 14.91
C ARG A 79 29.95 -6.52 15.08
N GLU A 80 30.11 -5.22 15.36
CA GLU A 80 31.42 -4.56 15.37
C GLU A 80 32.02 -4.46 16.77
N LYS A 81 33.32 -4.80 16.90
CA LYS A 81 34.07 -4.71 18.15
C LYS A 81 34.62 -3.29 18.31
N LEU A 82 33.88 -2.45 19.05
CA LEU A 82 34.35 -1.10 19.43
C LEU A 82 35.58 -1.20 20.34
N LYS A 83 36.62 -0.43 20.06
CA LYS A 83 37.88 -0.42 20.84
C LYS A 83 37.84 0.61 21.96
N HIS A 84 37.20 1.76 21.73
CA HIS A 84 37.12 2.82 22.72
C HIS A 84 35.94 2.65 23.67
N ASN A 85 36.22 2.71 24.98
CA ASN A 85 35.19 2.73 26.03
C ASN A 85 34.20 3.90 25.87
N LEU A 86 34.66 5.02 25.31
CA LEU A 86 33.84 6.22 25.10
C LEU A 86 32.85 6.03 23.93
N SER A 87 33.26 5.36 22.86
CA SER A 87 32.39 4.94 21.76
C SER A 87 31.33 3.95 22.25
N ARG A 88 31.74 2.96 23.05
CA ARG A 88 30.81 2.00 23.67
C ARG A 88 29.77 2.71 24.55
N PHE A 89 30.15 3.73 25.32
CA PHE A 89 29.21 4.51 26.11
C PHE A 89 28.18 5.25 25.22
N VAL A 90 28.63 5.95 24.19
CA VAL A 90 27.75 6.66 23.23
C VAL A 90 26.76 5.70 22.57
N VAL A 91 27.22 4.52 22.17
CA VAL A 91 26.38 3.48 21.54
C VAL A 91 25.37 2.88 22.53
N ILE A 92 25.75 2.65 23.79
CA ILE A 92 24.82 2.17 24.82
C ILE A 92 23.68 3.18 25.03
N VAL A 93 24.01 4.46 25.14
CA VAL A 93 23.01 5.54 25.30
C VAL A 93 22.09 5.61 24.06
N TRP A 94 22.66 5.51 22.86
CA TRP A 94 21.89 5.50 21.61
C TRP A 94 20.93 4.31 21.52
N VAL A 95 21.40 3.10 21.82
CA VAL A 95 20.58 1.88 21.82
C VAL A 95 19.44 2.00 22.82
N PHE A 96 19.68 2.59 24.00
CA PHE A 96 18.63 2.86 24.98
C PHE A 96 17.57 3.84 24.45
N ALA A 97 17.98 4.90 23.74
CA ALA A 97 17.03 5.82 23.10
C ALA A 97 16.19 5.12 22.01
N VAL A 98 16.82 4.29 21.17
CA VAL A 98 16.12 3.49 20.14
C VAL A 98 15.13 2.50 20.76
N LEU A 99 15.42 1.90 21.92
CA LEU A 99 14.45 1.06 22.65
C LEU A 99 13.21 1.83 23.06
N ILE A 100 13.40 3.01 23.66
CA ILE A 100 12.27 3.82 24.10
C ILE A 100 11.42 4.21 22.90
N LEU A 101 12.06 4.58 21.77
CA LEU A 101 11.35 4.90 20.53
C LEU A 101 10.59 3.69 19.98
N THR A 102 11.19 2.50 19.99
CA THR A 102 10.57 1.27 19.45
C THR A 102 9.41 0.79 20.32
N THR A 103 9.57 0.83 21.65
CA THR A 103 8.52 0.48 22.61
C THR A 103 7.38 1.49 22.56
N SER A 104 7.68 2.79 22.47
CA SER A 104 6.67 3.85 22.30
C SER A 104 5.96 3.77 20.95
N TYR A 105 6.68 3.49 19.86
CA TYR A 105 6.09 3.24 18.55
C TYR A 105 5.11 2.07 18.60
N THR A 106 5.53 0.95 19.19
CA THR A 106 4.70 -0.25 19.32
C THR A 106 3.48 0.03 20.20
N ALA A 107 3.66 0.76 21.32
CA ALA A 107 2.57 1.15 22.20
C ALA A 107 1.57 2.10 21.52
N THR A 108 2.05 3.11 20.79
CA THR A 108 1.20 4.06 20.07
C THR A 108 0.52 3.39 18.88
N LEU A 109 1.20 2.53 18.12
CA LEU A 109 0.58 1.75 17.05
C LEU A 109 -0.49 0.81 17.62
N THR A 110 -0.18 0.07 18.69
CA THR A 110 -1.14 -0.80 19.37
C THR A 110 -2.33 0.01 19.88
N SER A 111 -2.08 1.12 20.56
CA SER A 111 -3.12 2.05 21.02
C SER A 111 -3.95 2.56 19.84
N MET A 112 -3.38 2.95 18.71
CA MET A 112 -4.16 3.37 17.54
C MET A 112 -5.02 2.24 16.99
N MET A 113 -4.52 1.00 16.96
CA MET A 113 -5.29 -0.17 16.52
C MET A 113 -6.44 -0.45 17.49
N THR A 114 -6.19 -0.40 18.80
CA THR A 114 -7.20 -0.66 19.85
C THR A 114 -8.19 0.51 20.01
N VAL A 115 -7.72 1.75 19.90
CA VAL A 115 -8.51 2.98 20.01
C VAL A 115 -9.37 3.19 18.78
N GLN A 116 -8.97 2.73 17.59
CA GLN A 116 -9.90 2.61 16.45
C GLN A 116 -11.01 1.57 16.68
N GLN A 117 -10.95 0.74 17.72
CA GLN A 117 -12.11 -0.03 18.18
C GLN A 117 -12.83 0.70 19.31
N MET A 118 -12.09 1.28 20.27
CA MET A 118 -12.68 1.92 21.45
C MET A 118 -13.23 3.34 21.25
N ARG A 119 -12.63 4.23 20.45
CA ARG A 119 -13.17 5.61 20.17
C ARG A 119 -14.43 5.58 19.31
N PHE A 120 -14.60 4.53 18.52
CA PHE A 120 -15.83 4.30 17.76
C PHE A 120 -16.94 3.72 18.66
N ASN A 121 -16.56 3.00 19.73
CA ASN A 121 -17.47 2.55 20.78
C ASN A 121 -17.73 3.63 21.87
N SER A 122 -16.76 4.49 22.17
CA SER A 122 -16.76 5.49 23.26
C SER A 122 -16.57 6.91 22.73
N ASN A 123 -17.69 7.40 22.20
CA ASN A 123 -18.28 8.74 22.15
C ASN A 123 -17.54 10.00 22.67
N LYS A 124 -16.22 10.19 22.55
CA LYS A 124 -15.59 11.48 22.96
C LYS A 124 -14.53 11.99 21.99
N ASN A 125 -14.86 13.13 21.38
CA ASN A 125 -13.97 14.15 20.82
C ASN A 125 -13.35 13.89 19.45
N HIS A 126 -14.18 13.81 18.40
CA HIS A 126 -13.76 14.28 17.09
C HIS A 126 -14.56 15.52 16.71
N VAL A 127 -13.86 16.60 16.36
CA VAL A 127 -14.41 17.77 15.67
C VAL A 127 -14.71 17.36 14.23
N GLY A 128 -15.73 16.50 14.06
CA GLY A 128 -16.25 16.08 12.77
C GLY A 128 -17.60 16.73 12.55
N ARG A 129 -17.85 17.29 11.36
CA ARG A 129 -19.20 17.75 11.02
C ARG A 129 -20.10 16.52 10.92
N LEU A 130 -21.10 16.46 11.79
CA LEU A 130 -22.03 15.35 11.89
C LEU A 130 -23.33 15.74 11.18
N LEU A 131 -23.75 14.90 10.23
CA LEU A 131 -24.90 15.13 9.35
C LEU A 131 -25.87 13.97 9.49
N GLY A 132 -27.16 14.28 9.64
CA GLY A 132 -28.14 13.26 9.96
C GLY A 132 -29.58 13.73 9.94
N SER A 133 -30.50 12.76 9.95
CA SER A 133 -31.93 12.98 10.13
C SER A 133 -32.21 13.73 11.45
N ARG A 134 -33.24 14.58 11.48
CA ARG A 134 -33.61 15.35 12.67
C ARG A 134 -33.89 14.45 13.88
N ILE A 135 -34.45 13.27 13.65
CA ILE A 135 -34.80 12.28 14.67
C ILE A 135 -33.52 11.64 15.23
N ALA A 136 -32.63 11.24 14.33
CA ALA A 136 -31.33 10.67 14.64
C ALA A 136 -30.47 11.65 15.46
N MET A 137 -30.43 12.92 15.04
CA MET A 137 -29.69 13.98 15.72
C MET A 137 -30.23 14.30 17.11
N ALA A 138 -31.55 14.37 17.27
CA ALA A 138 -32.16 14.62 18.57
C ALA A 138 -31.82 13.50 19.57
N ALA A 139 -31.81 12.26 19.12
CA ALA A 139 -31.53 11.10 19.96
C ALA A 139 -30.04 11.04 20.38
N PHE A 140 -29.11 11.46 19.52
CA PHE A 140 -27.69 11.58 19.87
C PHE A 140 -27.35 12.87 20.65
N ALA A 141 -28.10 13.96 20.46
CA ALA A 141 -27.93 15.19 21.24
C ALA A 141 -28.18 14.96 22.74
N SER A 142 -29.16 14.11 23.10
CA SER A 142 -29.41 13.71 24.49
C SER A 142 -28.30 12.84 25.09
N SER A 143 -27.42 12.24 24.28
CA SER A 143 -26.33 11.37 24.74
C SER A 143 -25.04 12.11 25.13
N GLY A 144 -25.04 13.44 25.13
CA GLY A 144 -23.90 14.28 25.52
C GLY A 144 -22.89 14.56 24.40
N LEU A 145 -23.21 14.21 23.16
CA LEU A 145 -22.37 14.49 21.98
C LEU A 145 -22.51 15.97 21.56
N GLN A 146 -21.85 16.89 22.26
CA GLN A 146 -21.69 18.28 21.82
C GLN A 146 -20.70 18.37 20.64
N VAL A 147 -21.21 18.14 19.43
CA VAL A 147 -20.46 18.27 18.18
C VAL A 147 -21.13 19.34 17.31
N LEU A 148 -20.37 19.98 16.41
CA LEU A 148 -20.89 20.98 15.47
C LEU A 148 -21.93 20.33 14.52
N MET A 149 -23.18 20.33 14.96
CA MET A 149 -24.30 19.70 14.26
C MET A 149 -24.72 20.59 13.09
N SER A 150 -24.64 20.07 11.87
CA SER A 150 -25.25 20.73 10.72
C SER A 150 -26.53 19.98 10.39
N MET A 151 -27.67 20.65 10.54
CA MET A 151 -28.98 20.08 10.18
C MET A 151 -29.14 20.15 8.66
N LYS A 152 -28.52 19.20 7.94
CA LYS A 152 -28.85 18.96 6.54
C LYS A 152 -29.53 17.60 6.46
N GLY A 153 -30.86 17.61 6.32
CA GLY A 153 -31.59 16.41 5.95
C GLY A 153 -31.16 16.02 4.54
N LEU A 154 -30.55 14.85 4.40
CA LEU A 154 -30.08 14.37 3.11
C LEU A 154 -31.10 13.37 2.60
N ASN A 155 -31.50 13.55 1.35
CA ASN A 155 -32.62 12.82 0.79
C ASN A 155 -32.18 11.57 0.01
N SER A 156 -30.87 11.28 -0.07
CA SER A 156 -30.34 10.19 -0.89
C SER A 156 -29.09 9.54 -0.30
N SER A 157 -28.99 8.20 -0.39
CA SER A 157 -27.81 7.40 -0.02
C SER A 157 -26.53 7.90 -0.72
N LYS A 158 -26.65 8.35 -1.98
CA LYS A 158 -25.53 8.89 -2.77
C LYS A 158 -24.97 10.18 -2.20
N GLU A 159 -25.82 11.04 -1.63
CA GLU A 159 -25.38 12.30 -1.03
C GLU A 159 -24.61 12.02 0.27
N TYR A 160 -25.08 11.07 1.08
CA TYR A 160 -24.36 10.57 2.25
C TYR A 160 -22.98 9.99 1.87
N ALA A 161 -22.94 9.14 0.85
CA ALA A 161 -21.69 8.54 0.37
C ALA A 161 -20.70 9.61 -0.12
N ASN A 162 -21.16 10.58 -0.91
CA ASN A 162 -20.32 11.66 -1.43
C ASN A 162 -19.73 12.53 -0.31
N LEU A 163 -20.49 12.81 0.74
CA LEU A 163 -20.01 13.62 1.87
C LEU A 163 -18.92 12.94 2.69
N LEU A 164 -19.08 11.63 2.92
CA LEU A 164 -18.09 10.80 3.61
C LEU A 164 -16.82 10.63 2.76
N LEU A 165 -16.96 10.43 1.44
CA LEU A 165 -15.83 10.26 0.52
C LEU A 165 -15.08 11.57 0.27
N ASN A 166 -15.80 12.69 0.09
CA ASN A 166 -15.20 14.02 -0.08
C ASN A 166 -14.66 14.61 1.24
N LYS A 167 -14.69 13.85 2.35
CA LYS A 167 -14.27 14.27 3.69
C LYS A 167 -14.94 15.57 4.18
N THR A 168 -16.10 15.91 3.61
CA THR A 168 -16.90 17.07 4.02
C THR A 168 -17.62 16.80 5.33
N ALA A 169 -18.02 15.54 5.53
CA ALA A 169 -18.50 15.01 6.80
C ALA A 169 -17.61 13.84 7.22
N THR A 170 -17.27 13.78 8.51
CA THR A 170 -16.48 12.67 9.07
C THR A 170 -17.39 11.52 9.50
N LEU A 171 -18.62 11.86 9.90
CA LEU A 171 -19.60 10.95 10.48
C LEU A 171 -20.98 11.29 9.92
N VAL A 172 -21.74 10.26 9.59
CA VAL A 172 -23.15 10.37 9.24
C VAL A 172 -23.96 9.57 10.24
N VAL A 173 -25.07 10.14 10.68
CA VAL A 173 -25.92 9.58 11.73
C VAL A 173 -27.35 9.50 11.22
N ASP A 174 -27.89 8.30 11.14
CA ASP A 174 -29.24 8.08 10.64
C ASP A 174 -29.87 6.80 11.20
N GLU A 175 -31.14 6.60 10.93
CA GLU A 175 -31.85 5.38 11.35
C GLU A 175 -31.24 4.14 10.70
N LEU A 176 -31.15 3.06 11.48
CA LEU A 176 -30.39 1.87 11.12
C LEU A 176 -30.76 1.27 9.75
N PRO A 177 -32.03 1.20 9.33
CA PRO A 177 -32.37 0.65 8.01
C PRO A 177 -31.79 1.45 6.83
N TYR A 178 -31.73 2.79 6.92
CA TYR A 178 -31.12 3.62 5.88
C TYR A 178 -29.61 3.42 5.80
N LEU A 179 -28.96 3.31 6.96
CA LEU A 179 -27.53 3.05 7.03
C LEU A 179 -27.16 1.66 6.51
N LYS A 180 -28.01 0.66 6.78
CA LYS A 180 -27.85 -0.69 6.22
C LYS A 180 -27.82 -0.63 4.71
N VAL A 181 -28.81 -0.01 4.06
CA VAL A 181 -28.85 0.16 2.60
C VAL A 181 -27.55 0.79 2.07
N LEU A 182 -27.08 1.87 2.70
CA LEU A 182 -25.86 2.55 2.27
C LEU A 182 -24.60 1.69 2.39
N ILE A 183 -24.49 0.89 3.47
CA ILE A 183 -23.41 -0.09 3.62
C ILE A 183 -23.53 -1.19 2.55
N GLY A 184 -24.75 -1.64 2.24
CA GLY A 184 -25.00 -2.61 1.17
C GLY A 184 -24.59 -2.16 -0.21
N GLU A 185 -24.84 -0.90 -0.56
CA GLU A 185 -24.44 -0.35 -1.84
C GLU A 185 -22.91 -0.28 -1.98
N ASN A 186 -22.18 -0.12 -0.87
CA ASN A 186 -20.71 0.03 -0.86
C ASN A 186 -20.07 -0.60 0.40
N PRO A 187 -20.08 -1.94 0.54
CA PRO A 187 -19.64 -2.62 1.79
C PRO A 187 -18.15 -2.44 2.05
N GLU A 188 -17.41 -2.18 0.98
CA GLU A 188 -15.98 -1.98 0.98
C GLU A 188 -15.54 -0.59 1.49
N LYS A 189 -16.40 0.41 1.37
CA LYS A 189 -16.06 1.83 1.62
C LYS A 189 -16.57 2.35 2.94
N PHE A 190 -17.65 1.77 3.47
CA PHE A 190 -18.29 2.25 4.69
C PHE A 190 -18.34 1.15 5.74
N PHE A 191 -18.39 1.55 7.01
CA PHE A 191 -18.64 0.62 8.11
C PHE A 191 -19.48 1.28 9.19
N LEU A 192 -20.23 0.45 9.91
CA LEU A 192 -21.03 0.86 11.05
C LEU A 192 -20.13 0.98 12.28
N VAL A 193 -20.18 2.16 12.90
CA VAL A 193 -19.32 2.55 14.03
C VAL A 193 -19.95 2.16 15.35
N ASN A 194 -21.22 2.51 15.52
CA ASN A 194 -21.98 2.29 16.74
C ASN A 194 -23.47 2.31 16.41
N THR A 195 -24.27 1.66 17.24
CA THR A 195 -25.73 1.62 17.15
C THR A 195 -26.32 1.88 18.52
N GLN A 196 -27.29 2.78 18.59
CA GLN A 196 -28.07 3.01 19.80
C GLN A 196 -29.53 2.69 19.53
N CYS A 197 -30.15 1.87 20.38
CA CYS A 197 -31.54 1.43 20.25
C CYS A 197 -32.51 2.45 20.88
N ILE A 198 -32.47 3.70 20.40
CA ILE A 198 -33.22 4.83 20.99
C ILE A 198 -34.58 5.08 20.31
N THR A 199 -34.78 4.54 19.11
CA THR A 199 -35.98 4.76 18.29
C THR A 199 -36.79 3.48 18.16
N ASN A 200 -38.11 3.59 18.14
CA ASN A 200 -39.01 2.44 18.03
C ASN A 200 -39.11 1.81 16.63
N GLY A 201 -38.24 2.16 15.68
CA GLY A 201 -38.25 1.62 14.31
C GLY A 201 -39.43 2.12 13.46
N PHE A 202 -39.51 1.66 12.21
CA PHE A 202 -40.57 2.05 11.28
C PHE A 202 -41.86 1.26 11.49
N GLY A 203 -42.99 1.93 11.34
CA GLY A 203 -44.33 1.35 11.48
C GLY A 203 -45.27 1.85 10.39
N PHE A 204 -46.39 1.13 10.23
CA PHE A 204 -47.48 1.56 9.36
C PHE A 204 -48.39 2.55 10.09
N MET A 205 -48.82 3.59 9.40
CA MET A 205 -49.69 4.63 9.94
C MET A 205 -51.14 4.40 9.49
N PHE A 206 -52.06 4.48 10.45
CA PHE A 206 -53.51 4.37 10.23
C PHE A 206 -54.23 5.52 10.93
N GLN A 207 -55.47 5.79 10.53
CA GLN A 207 -56.30 6.76 11.23
C GLN A 207 -56.68 6.23 12.62
N LYS A 208 -56.88 7.15 13.57
CA LYS A 208 -57.25 6.77 14.93
C LYS A 208 -58.61 6.08 14.93
N GLY A 209 -58.68 4.88 15.49
CA GLY A 209 -59.90 4.06 15.55
C GLY A 209 -60.06 3.07 14.40
N ASP A 210 -59.11 3.03 13.45
CA ASP A 210 -59.14 2.07 12.35
C ASP A 210 -58.95 0.62 12.85
N GLU A 211 -59.87 -0.27 12.47
CA GLU A 211 -59.85 -1.69 12.82
C GLU A 211 -58.65 -2.44 12.23
N LEU A 212 -57.95 -1.86 11.25
CA LEU A 212 -56.76 -2.44 10.66
C LEU A 212 -55.55 -2.38 11.60
N VAL A 213 -55.50 -1.43 12.54
CA VAL A 213 -54.38 -1.27 13.47
C VAL A 213 -54.04 -2.57 14.24
N PRO A 214 -55.00 -3.22 14.94
CA PRO A 214 -54.73 -4.47 15.65
C PRO A 214 -54.47 -5.64 14.70
N LYS A 215 -55.14 -5.68 13.53
CA LYS A 215 -54.96 -6.75 12.53
C LYS A 215 -53.54 -6.74 11.96
N VAL A 216 -53.07 -5.57 11.53
CA VAL A 216 -51.72 -5.37 10.97
C VAL A 216 -50.64 -5.55 12.04
N SER A 217 -50.86 -5.04 13.26
CA SER A 217 -49.90 -5.25 14.35
C SER A 217 -49.75 -6.72 14.73
N ARG A 218 -50.85 -7.49 14.72
CA ARG A 218 -50.82 -8.94 14.95
C ARG A 218 -50.05 -9.65 13.85
N GLU A 219 -50.30 -9.29 12.58
CA GLU A 219 -49.61 -9.93 11.47
C GLU A 219 -48.10 -9.63 11.47
N ILE A 220 -47.69 -8.39 11.77
CA ILE A 220 -46.27 -8.04 11.95
C ILE A 220 -45.65 -8.87 13.07
N SER A 221 -46.37 -9.09 14.17
CA SER A 221 -45.90 -9.95 15.27
C SER A 221 -45.71 -11.39 14.80
N ASN A 222 -46.66 -11.95 14.05
CA ASN A 222 -46.56 -13.30 13.49
C ASN A 222 -45.38 -13.44 12.54
N LEU A 223 -45.18 -12.47 11.65
CA LEU A 223 -44.05 -12.47 10.71
C LEU A 223 -42.70 -12.33 11.43
N ARG A 224 -42.67 -11.66 12.59
CA ARG A 224 -41.49 -11.58 13.46
C ARG A 224 -41.20 -12.91 14.15
N THR A 225 -42.20 -13.51 14.79
CA THR A 225 -42.02 -14.78 15.53
C THR A 225 -41.62 -15.92 14.61
N ASN A 226 -42.10 -15.91 13.37
CA ASN A 226 -41.84 -16.96 12.40
C ASN A 226 -40.54 -16.72 11.59
N GLY A 227 -39.77 -15.67 11.89
CA GLY A 227 -38.50 -15.35 11.20
C GLY A 227 -38.64 -14.76 9.79
N LYS A 228 -39.84 -14.78 9.19
CA LYS A 228 -40.11 -14.30 7.82
C LYS A 228 -39.77 -12.83 7.60
N LEU A 229 -39.88 -11.98 8.63
CA LEU A 229 -39.41 -10.59 8.54
C LEU A 229 -37.89 -10.50 8.32
N ASN A 230 -37.11 -11.37 8.97
CA ASN A 230 -35.65 -11.41 8.77
C ASN A 230 -35.30 -11.97 7.40
N GLU A 231 -36.04 -12.96 6.91
CA GLU A 231 -35.88 -13.48 5.54
C GLU A 231 -36.15 -12.39 4.50
N LEU A 232 -37.24 -11.64 4.66
CA LEU A 232 -37.55 -10.50 3.79
C LEU A 232 -36.48 -9.42 3.92
N ALA A 233 -36.04 -9.07 5.13
CA ALA A 233 -34.96 -8.13 5.32
C ALA A 233 -33.70 -8.58 4.57
N ASN A 234 -33.28 -9.83 4.73
CA ASN A 234 -32.09 -10.37 4.09
C ASN A 234 -32.22 -10.51 2.57
N GLY A 235 -33.41 -10.85 2.06
CA GLY A 235 -33.66 -11.03 0.63
C GLY A 235 -33.79 -9.70 -0.13
N TRP A 236 -34.38 -8.68 0.49
CA TRP A 236 -34.53 -7.35 -0.12
C TRP A 236 -33.33 -6.44 0.14
N LEU A 237 -32.68 -6.60 1.28
CA LEU A 237 -31.44 -5.91 1.64
C LEU A 237 -30.32 -6.95 1.55
N GLU A 238 -30.00 -7.44 0.34
CA GLU A 238 -28.94 -8.42 0.02
C GLU A 238 -27.54 -7.93 0.45
N ILE A 239 -27.40 -7.74 1.74
CA ILE A 239 -26.34 -7.08 2.46
C ILE A 239 -26.01 -8.12 3.50
N GLN A 240 -25.02 -8.95 3.17
CA GLN A 240 -24.20 -9.52 4.22
C GLN A 240 -23.58 -8.33 4.96
N LEU A 241 -24.32 -7.78 5.92
CA LEU A 241 -23.76 -6.88 6.90
C LEU A 241 -22.63 -7.70 7.51
N PRO A 242 -21.37 -7.24 7.41
CA PRO A 242 -20.35 -7.78 8.26
C PRO A 242 -20.91 -7.60 9.66
N TYR A 243 -21.11 -8.74 10.29
CA TYR A 243 -21.71 -8.96 11.60
C TYR A 243 -21.66 -7.78 12.56
N THR A 244 -22.73 -7.66 13.34
CA THR A 244 -22.81 -6.88 14.59
C THR A 244 -21.45 -6.74 15.26
N ALA A 245 -21.13 -5.50 15.61
CA ALA A 245 -19.84 -4.99 16.04
C ALA A 245 -19.30 -5.54 17.37
N ASP A 246 -19.44 -6.84 17.64
CA ASP A 246 -19.05 -7.43 18.91
C ASP A 246 -17.91 -8.45 18.86
N ASP A 247 -17.44 -8.91 17.68
CA ASP A 247 -16.38 -9.96 17.72
C ASP A 247 -15.39 -10.07 16.56
N THR A 248 -15.29 -9.07 15.68
CA THR A 248 -14.19 -9.06 14.70
C THR A 248 -13.17 -8.01 15.04
N SER A 249 -12.12 -8.47 15.74
CA SER A 249 -10.77 -7.99 15.52
C SER A 249 -10.60 -7.74 14.01
N ASN A 250 -10.58 -6.47 13.59
CA ASN A 250 -10.33 -6.13 12.18
C ASN A 250 -8.98 -6.77 11.82
N PRO A 251 -8.94 -7.83 10.99
CA PRO A 251 -7.68 -8.51 10.73
C PRO A 251 -6.74 -7.50 10.07
N ILE A 252 -5.46 -7.59 10.39
CA ILE A 252 -4.44 -6.77 9.77
C ILE A 252 -4.48 -7.06 8.27
N THR A 253 -5.06 -6.14 7.50
CA THR A 253 -5.23 -6.29 6.06
C THR A 253 -3.96 -5.86 5.35
N LEU A 254 -3.65 -6.56 4.26
CA LEU A 254 -2.50 -6.27 3.41
C LEU A 254 -2.55 -4.82 2.90
N ASP A 255 -3.74 -4.28 2.67
CA ASP A 255 -3.97 -2.89 2.28
C ASP A 255 -3.39 -1.87 3.27
N ARG A 256 -3.37 -2.17 4.58
CA ARG A 256 -2.88 -1.27 5.63
C ARG A 256 -1.35 -1.21 5.68
N PHE A 257 -0.67 -2.28 5.23
CA PHE A 257 0.79 -2.43 5.22
C PHE A 257 1.40 -2.47 3.82
N ARG A 258 0.60 -2.28 2.77
CA ARG A 258 1.04 -2.30 1.37
C ARG A 258 2.21 -1.36 1.10
N GLY A 259 2.28 -0.22 1.78
CA GLY A 259 3.41 0.71 1.66
C GLY A 259 4.74 0.10 2.09
N VAL A 260 4.77 -0.73 3.14
CA VAL A 260 5.98 -1.43 3.59
C VAL A 260 6.47 -2.40 2.52
N PHE A 261 5.56 -3.20 1.95
CA PHE A 261 5.90 -4.14 0.87
C PHE A 261 6.34 -3.44 -0.42
N MET A 262 5.75 -2.29 -0.75
CA MET A 262 6.21 -1.47 -1.87
C MET A 262 7.65 -1.00 -1.68
N ILE A 263 8.02 -0.50 -0.51
CA ILE A 263 9.40 -0.05 -0.22
C ILE A 263 10.38 -1.23 -0.39
N THR A 264 10.05 -2.39 0.17
CA THR A 264 10.88 -3.59 0.03
C THR A 264 11.01 -4.04 -1.42
N GLY A 265 9.91 -4.05 -2.18
CA GLY A 265 9.89 -4.43 -3.59
C GLY A 265 10.73 -3.49 -4.47
N VAL A 266 10.60 -2.18 -4.27
CA VAL A 266 11.39 -1.17 -4.99
C VAL A 266 12.88 -1.29 -4.67
N SER A 267 13.24 -1.49 -3.40
CA SER A 267 14.64 -1.68 -2.98
C SER A 267 15.26 -2.93 -3.63
N SER A 268 14.51 -4.05 -3.65
CA SER A 268 14.97 -5.29 -4.29
C SER A 268 15.11 -5.13 -5.81
N ALA A 269 14.14 -4.50 -6.48
CA ALA A 269 14.21 -4.23 -7.91
C ALA A 269 15.39 -3.31 -8.26
N PHE A 270 15.67 -2.31 -7.44
CA PHE A 270 16.83 -1.43 -7.59
C PHE A 270 18.14 -2.21 -7.45
N ALA A 271 18.28 -3.04 -6.42
CA ALA A 271 19.46 -3.88 -6.22
C ALA A 271 19.68 -4.84 -7.40
N LEU A 272 18.61 -5.49 -7.88
CA LEU A 272 18.65 -6.33 -9.08
C LEU A 272 19.07 -5.54 -10.32
N GLY A 273 18.54 -4.32 -10.50
CA GLY A 273 18.93 -3.43 -11.59
C GLY A 273 20.42 -3.09 -11.58
N VAL A 274 20.98 -2.72 -10.43
CA VAL A 274 22.41 -2.43 -10.29
C VAL A 274 23.28 -3.66 -10.59
N LEU A 275 22.87 -4.84 -10.10
CA LEU A 275 23.57 -6.09 -10.40
C LEU A 275 23.53 -6.42 -11.89
N LEU A 276 22.38 -6.22 -12.53
CA LEU A 276 22.19 -6.48 -13.96
C LEU A 276 23.01 -5.50 -14.81
N ILE A 277 23.13 -4.24 -14.41
CA ILE A 277 24.00 -3.25 -15.04
C ILE A 277 25.48 -3.64 -14.91
N HIS A 278 25.93 -4.06 -13.73
CA HIS A 278 27.30 -4.54 -13.54
C HIS A 278 27.59 -5.77 -14.41
N TRP A 279 26.68 -6.75 -14.39
CA TRP A 279 26.80 -7.95 -15.20
C TRP A 279 26.83 -7.65 -16.71
N LEU A 280 25.98 -6.73 -17.17
CA LEU A 280 25.98 -6.27 -18.57
C LEU A 280 27.28 -5.54 -18.91
N ARG A 281 27.81 -4.70 -18.02
CA ARG A 281 29.08 -3.99 -18.24
C ARG A 281 30.26 -4.97 -18.34
N ASP A 282 30.36 -5.93 -17.43
CA ASP A 282 31.45 -6.91 -17.42
C ASP A 282 31.36 -7.88 -18.61
N ARG A 283 30.14 -8.19 -19.07
CA ARG A 283 29.90 -9.00 -20.28
C ARG A 283 29.91 -8.18 -21.56
N TRP A 284 29.92 -6.85 -21.51
CA TRP A 284 29.85 -5.99 -22.68
C TRP A 284 31.01 -6.26 -23.64
N GLU A 285 32.22 -6.43 -23.10
CA GLU A 285 33.39 -6.77 -23.92
C GLU A 285 33.23 -8.13 -24.61
N TYR A 286 32.72 -9.14 -23.91
CA TYR A 286 32.43 -10.46 -24.49
C TYR A 286 31.34 -10.42 -25.56
N VAL A 287 30.26 -9.68 -25.31
CA VAL A 287 29.13 -9.55 -26.24
C VAL A 287 29.55 -8.78 -27.49
N VAL A 288 30.29 -7.66 -27.33
CA VAL A 288 30.84 -6.91 -28.46
C VAL A 288 31.80 -7.78 -29.26
N ASN A 289 32.67 -8.56 -28.61
CA ASN A 289 33.58 -9.47 -29.33
C ASN A 289 32.82 -10.57 -30.07
N LEU A 290 31.77 -11.14 -29.48
CA LEU A 290 30.93 -12.17 -30.10
C LEU A 290 30.20 -11.62 -31.33
N VAL A 291 29.65 -10.40 -31.24
CA VAL A 291 29.00 -9.70 -32.35
C VAL A 291 30.02 -9.37 -33.44
N ASN A 292 31.22 -8.92 -33.06
CA ASN A 292 32.27 -8.58 -34.02
C ASN A 292 32.77 -9.84 -34.77
N ILE A 293 32.95 -10.96 -34.06
CA ILE A 293 33.28 -12.27 -34.67
C ILE A 293 32.17 -12.71 -35.63
N PHE A 294 30.90 -12.58 -35.23
CA PHE A 294 29.77 -12.95 -36.07
C PHE A 294 29.66 -12.07 -37.34
N LEU A 295 29.88 -10.77 -37.20
CA LEU A 295 29.94 -9.83 -38.33
C LEU A 295 31.13 -10.14 -39.24
N LEU A 296 32.30 -10.44 -38.69
CA LEU A 296 33.50 -10.81 -39.45
C LEU A 296 33.28 -12.11 -40.24
N GLN A 297 32.68 -13.12 -39.60
CA GLN A 297 32.36 -14.40 -40.22
C GLN A 297 31.34 -14.23 -41.36
N ARG A 298 30.34 -13.37 -41.18
CA ARG A 298 29.38 -13.00 -42.24
C ARG A 298 30.02 -12.23 -43.39
N LEU A 299 30.97 -11.33 -43.10
CA LEU A 299 31.75 -10.58 -44.09
C LEU A 299 32.66 -11.49 -44.91
N VAL A 300 33.35 -12.45 -44.27
CA VAL A 300 34.17 -13.46 -44.95
C VAL A 300 33.30 -14.34 -45.84
N HIS A 301 32.12 -14.75 -45.37
CA HIS A 301 31.21 -15.55 -46.17
C HIS A 301 30.70 -14.78 -47.41
N LEU A 302 30.35 -13.51 -47.24
CA LEU A 302 30.00 -12.59 -48.34
C LEU A 302 31.15 -12.41 -49.32
N ARG A 303 32.38 -12.19 -48.83
CA ARG A 303 33.58 -12.09 -49.68
C ARG A 303 33.79 -13.35 -50.51
N ASN A 304 33.62 -14.53 -49.92
CA ASN A 304 33.75 -15.80 -50.65
C ASN A 304 32.62 -15.97 -51.69
N LEU A 305 31.40 -15.51 -51.40
CA LEU A 305 30.31 -15.51 -52.37
C LEU A 305 30.59 -14.55 -53.53
N PHE A 306 31.09 -13.35 -53.26
CA PHE A 306 31.52 -12.39 -54.28
C PHE A 306 32.69 -12.92 -55.12
N ALA A 307 33.71 -13.51 -54.49
CA ALA A 307 34.83 -14.11 -55.20
C ALA A 307 34.37 -15.26 -56.12
N LYS A 308 33.43 -16.10 -55.65
CA LYS A 308 32.83 -17.17 -56.46
C LYS A 308 31.99 -16.62 -57.60
N LEU A 309 31.30 -15.49 -57.41
CA LEU A 309 30.56 -14.80 -58.46
C LEU A 309 31.50 -14.21 -59.53
N ILE A 310 32.62 -13.60 -59.12
CA ILE A 310 33.64 -13.05 -60.01
C ILE A 310 34.33 -14.17 -60.81
N TYR A 311 34.63 -15.31 -60.17
CA TYR A 311 35.19 -16.48 -60.85
C TYR A 311 34.20 -17.09 -61.86
N LEU A 312 32.90 -17.07 -61.57
CA LEU A 312 31.85 -17.54 -62.48
C LEU A 312 31.69 -16.62 -63.70
N ILE A 313 32.05 -15.34 -63.57
CA ILE A 313 31.99 -14.34 -64.65
C ILE A 313 33.27 -14.35 -65.52
N SER A 314 34.35 -15.00 -65.07
CA SER A 314 35.63 -15.05 -65.79
C SER A 314 36.10 -16.49 -66.04
N PRO A 315 35.50 -17.17 -67.03
CA PRO A 315 36.32 -17.89 -68.00
C PRO A 315 35.77 -17.64 -69.41
N LEU A 316 36.24 -16.59 -70.07
CA LEU A 316 36.17 -16.46 -71.52
C LEU A 316 37.47 -15.84 -72.03
N ALA A 317 38.55 -16.58 -71.86
CA ALA A 317 39.75 -16.42 -72.65
C ALA A 317 40.20 -17.82 -73.03
N ASP A 318 39.47 -18.42 -73.98
CA ASP A 318 39.88 -19.65 -74.64
C ASP A 318 41.09 -19.39 -75.56
N PRO A 319 41.96 -20.40 -75.75
CA PRO A 319 43.15 -20.31 -76.57
C PRO A 319 42.75 -20.41 -78.05
N ILE A 320 43.13 -19.41 -78.85
CA ILE A 320 43.02 -19.46 -80.31
C ILE A 320 44.44 -19.57 -80.87
N ASP A 321 44.59 -20.55 -81.76
CA ASP A 321 45.64 -20.74 -82.78
C ASP A 321 46.96 -21.45 -82.39
N GLU A 322 46.91 -22.78 -82.36
CA GLU A 322 48.06 -23.68 -82.57
C GLU A 322 48.13 -24.17 -84.05
N ASP A 323 47.40 -23.52 -84.97
CA ASP A 323 47.35 -23.92 -86.40
C ASP A 323 48.00 -22.89 -87.36
N THR A 324 48.51 -21.78 -86.83
CA THR A 324 49.22 -20.75 -87.62
C THR A 324 50.75 -20.86 -87.60
N PHE A 325 51.34 -21.70 -86.75
CA PHE A 325 52.81 -21.86 -86.69
C PHE A 325 53.37 -22.93 -87.64
N GLN A 326 52.56 -23.90 -88.08
CA GLN A 326 52.99 -24.96 -89.01
C GLN A 326 53.08 -24.49 -90.49
N ILE A 327 52.51 -23.34 -90.85
CA ILE A 327 52.56 -22.81 -92.23
C ILE A 327 53.70 -21.80 -92.42
N ALA A 328 54.23 -21.19 -91.35
CA ALA A 328 55.32 -20.22 -91.45
C ALA A 328 56.71 -20.86 -91.59
N GLN A 329 56.88 -22.15 -91.25
CA GLN A 329 58.20 -22.81 -91.23
C GLN A 329 58.54 -23.61 -92.50
N ARG A 330 57.71 -23.54 -93.56
CA ARG A 330 57.97 -24.15 -94.87
C ARG A 330 58.48 -23.18 -95.95
N ASN A 331 58.67 -21.90 -95.64
CA ASN A 331 59.07 -20.86 -96.61
C ASN A 331 60.22 -19.96 -96.14
N ILE A 332 61.23 -20.51 -95.45
CA ILE A 332 62.56 -19.91 -95.38
C ILE A 332 63.60 -21.03 -95.48
N GLN A 333 63.92 -21.38 -96.73
CA GLN A 333 65.20 -21.94 -97.16
C GLN A 333 65.71 -21.07 -98.29
#